data_AF-A0A957P1L7-F1
#
_entry.id   AF-A0A957P1L7-F1
#
_cell.length_a   1.000
_cell.length_b   1.000
_cell.length_c   1.000
_cell.angle_alpha   90.00
_cell.angle_beta   90.00
_cell.angle_gamma   90.00
#
_symmetry.space_group_name_H-M   'P 1'
#
loop_
_entity.id
_entity.type
_entity.pdbx_description
1 polymer ?
#
loop_
_entity_poly.entity_id
_entity_poly.type
_entity_poly.pdbx_seq_one_letter_code
_entity_poly.pdbx_strand_id
1 'polypeptide(L)'
;WAEVYVPGAGWIGLDPTSGLFAGEGHIPLAGTPSPISAAPVTGYTDQCEVTFHFDNSVQRIFEDPRVTKPYTQEQWQAIETLGQQVDAELTANDVRLTMGGEPTFVSIDDMEAAEWNSSADGPHKRALAHVLIRRLQKVFGAGGILHFGQGKWYPGERLPRWKLAAFWRTDGVAMWRDPALFAQEALDALDEHHDSYQETIERAAAFIKHLAAQLGLDAQYIIPAYEDIFYFLWQEGNVPINLDPRQADLSDPLERQRLAHLLERGLEQPAGYVLPLAWNHAHGGWKSSGWPARRSQLFLTPGDSAMG
;
A
#
# COMPACT_ATOMS: atom_id res chain seq x y z
N TRP A 1 -26.96 -18.37 -25.94
CA TRP A 1 -26.37 -19.71 -26.15
C TRP A 1 -26.14 -20.37 -24.81
N ALA A 2 -25.78 -21.66 -24.78
CA ALA A 2 -25.33 -22.31 -23.55
C ALA A 2 -23.80 -22.24 -23.47
N GLU A 3 -23.23 -22.13 -22.28
CA GLU A 3 -21.78 -22.17 -22.07
C GLU A 3 -21.39 -23.31 -21.14
N VAL A 4 -20.25 -23.94 -21.42
CA VAL A 4 -19.70 -25.00 -20.57
C VAL A 4 -18.29 -24.60 -20.17
N TYR A 5 -17.98 -24.69 -18.87
CA TYR A 5 -16.63 -24.48 -18.39
C TYR A 5 -15.79 -25.75 -18.58
N VAL A 6 -14.69 -25.62 -19.32
CA VAL A 6 -13.72 -26.69 -19.54
C VAL A 6 -12.42 -26.31 -18.83
N PRO A 7 -11.97 -27.09 -17.81
CA PRO A 7 -10.72 -26.81 -17.11
C PRO A 7 -9.54 -26.62 -18.06
N GLY A 8 -8.82 -25.49 -17.92
CA GLY A 8 -7.69 -25.11 -18.78
C GLY A 8 -8.07 -24.38 -20.07
N ALA A 9 -9.28 -24.57 -20.59
CA ALA A 9 -9.77 -23.89 -21.81
C ALA A 9 -10.78 -22.76 -21.53
N GLY A 10 -11.34 -22.69 -20.32
CA GLY A 10 -12.29 -21.65 -19.92
C GLY A 10 -13.73 -21.96 -20.34
N TRP A 11 -14.56 -20.91 -20.44
CA TRP A 11 -15.96 -21.02 -20.86
C TRP A 11 -16.05 -21.13 -22.38
N ILE A 12 -16.73 -22.17 -22.86
CA ILE A 12 -16.95 -22.44 -24.29
C ILE A 12 -18.44 -22.32 -24.57
N GLY A 13 -18.82 -21.37 -25.44
CA GLY A 13 -20.21 -21.19 -25.87
C GLY A 13 -20.60 -22.12 -27.01
N LEU A 14 -21.81 -22.66 -26.93
CA LEU A 14 -22.42 -23.59 -27.89
C LEU A 14 -23.67 -22.93 -28.46
N ASP A 15 -23.65 -22.57 -29.74
CA ASP A 15 -24.78 -21.96 -30.40
C ASP A 15 -25.58 -23.01 -31.20
N PRO A 16 -26.70 -23.52 -30.66
CA PRO A 16 -27.48 -24.55 -31.35
C PRO A 16 -28.19 -24.03 -32.60
N THR A 17 -28.29 -22.71 -32.79
CA THR A 17 -28.93 -22.13 -33.97
C THR A 17 -28.02 -22.20 -35.20
N SER A 18 -26.72 -21.95 -35.01
CA SER A 18 -25.72 -22.06 -36.08
C SER A 18 -25.06 -23.45 -36.17
N GLY A 19 -25.12 -24.24 -35.10
CA GLY A 19 -24.40 -25.50 -34.99
C GLY A 19 -22.89 -25.33 -34.82
N LEU A 20 -22.44 -24.11 -34.48
CA LEU A 20 -21.04 -23.75 -34.29
C LEU A 20 -20.77 -23.36 -32.82
N PHE A 21 -19.49 -23.28 -32.45
CA PHE A 21 -19.09 -22.62 -31.21
C PHE A 21 -19.38 -21.13 -31.29
N ALA A 22 -19.72 -20.54 -30.15
CA ALA A 22 -19.78 -19.09 -30.01
C ALA A 22 -18.39 -18.50 -30.24
N GLY A 23 -18.31 -17.43 -31.03
CA GLY A 23 -17.05 -16.79 -31.41
C GLY A 23 -17.15 -15.27 -31.41
N GLU A 24 -16.25 -14.62 -32.13
CA GLU A 24 -16.16 -13.15 -32.23
C GLU A 24 -17.43 -12.43 -32.73
N GLY A 25 -18.38 -13.17 -33.31
CA GLY A 25 -19.67 -12.63 -33.76
C GLY A 25 -20.78 -12.67 -32.70
N HIS A 26 -20.57 -13.37 -31.57
CA HIS A 26 -21.55 -13.51 -30.50
C HIS A 26 -21.29 -12.46 -29.42
N ILE A 27 -22.26 -11.55 -29.20
CA ILE A 27 -22.15 -10.48 -28.21
C ILE A 27 -22.93 -10.90 -26.94
N PRO A 28 -22.26 -11.20 -25.81
CA PRO A 28 -22.95 -11.62 -24.59
C PRO A 28 -23.68 -10.44 -23.95
N LEU A 29 -25.00 -10.55 -23.82
CA LEU A 29 -25.83 -9.52 -23.18
C LEU A 29 -26.10 -9.82 -21.70
N ALA A 30 -26.27 -11.10 -21.34
CA ALA A 30 -26.49 -11.56 -19.98
C ALA A 30 -26.01 -13.01 -19.84
N GLY A 31 -25.42 -13.35 -18.69
CA GLY A 31 -24.95 -14.69 -18.35
C GLY A 31 -25.41 -15.11 -16.96
N THR A 32 -26.01 -16.30 -16.85
CA THR A 32 -26.56 -16.83 -15.59
C THR A 32 -26.64 -18.35 -15.67
N PRO A 33 -26.51 -19.07 -14.53
CA PRO A 33 -26.69 -20.52 -14.50
C PRO A 33 -28.12 -20.97 -14.83
N SER A 34 -29.12 -20.08 -14.77
CA SER A 34 -30.53 -20.41 -15.04
C SER A 34 -31.08 -19.58 -16.21
N PRO A 35 -31.53 -20.19 -17.32
CA PRO A 35 -32.01 -19.47 -18.50
C PRO A 35 -33.10 -18.44 -18.21
N ILE A 36 -33.98 -18.72 -17.24
CA ILE A 36 -35.10 -17.83 -16.89
C ILE A 36 -34.62 -16.50 -16.29
N SER A 37 -33.43 -16.50 -15.68
CA SER A 37 -32.82 -15.28 -15.11
C SER A 37 -32.16 -14.40 -16.17
N ALA A 38 -31.99 -14.90 -17.40
CA ALA A 38 -31.54 -14.13 -18.56
C ALA A 38 -32.73 -13.60 -19.39
N ALA A 39 -33.96 -13.82 -18.94
CA ALA A 39 -35.13 -13.36 -19.66
C ALA A 39 -35.14 -11.82 -19.70
N PRO A 40 -35.25 -11.20 -20.89
CA PRO A 40 -35.18 -9.74 -21.02
C PRO A 40 -36.35 -9.02 -20.33
N VAL A 41 -37.49 -9.71 -20.18
CA VAL A 41 -38.69 -9.22 -19.48
C VAL A 41 -39.35 -10.41 -18.77
N THR A 42 -39.82 -10.22 -17.53
CA THR A 42 -40.62 -11.21 -16.77
C THR A 42 -41.86 -10.55 -16.17
N GLY A 43 -43.00 -11.25 -16.10
CA GLY A 43 -44.25 -10.73 -15.53
C GLY A 43 -45.52 -11.23 -16.22
N TYR A 44 -46.67 -10.62 -15.88
CA TYR A 44 -47.97 -10.82 -16.52
C TYR A 44 -48.30 -9.60 -17.40
N THR A 45 -48.96 -9.81 -18.53
CA THR A 45 -49.37 -8.73 -19.45
C THR A 45 -50.89 -8.70 -19.58
N ASP A 46 -51.49 -7.52 -19.58
CA ASP A 46 -52.85 -7.31 -20.08
C ASP A 46 -52.81 -6.95 -21.58
N GLN A 47 -53.96 -6.68 -22.21
CA GLN A 47 -54.04 -6.30 -23.62
C GLN A 47 -53.24 -5.00 -23.88
N CYS A 48 -52.17 -5.09 -24.68
CA CYS A 48 -51.33 -3.95 -25.05
C CYS A 48 -52.01 -3.07 -26.12
N GLU A 49 -52.34 -1.83 -25.78
CA GLU A 49 -52.90 -0.82 -26.70
C GLU A 49 -51.84 0.10 -27.35
N VAL A 50 -50.56 -0.17 -27.12
CA VAL A 50 -49.44 0.66 -27.59
C VAL A 50 -48.49 -0.13 -28.49
N THR A 51 -47.96 0.55 -29.50
CA THR A 51 -46.92 -0.01 -30.40
C THR A 51 -45.57 0.56 -30.00
N PHE A 52 -44.62 -0.31 -29.67
CA PHE A 52 -43.23 0.06 -29.44
C PHE A 52 -42.37 -0.26 -30.67
N HIS A 53 -41.34 0.54 -30.89
CA HIS A 53 -40.28 0.28 -31.85
C HIS A 53 -38.93 0.35 -31.15
N PHE A 54 -38.03 -0.57 -31.46
CA PHE A 54 -36.63 -0.55 -31.06
C PHE A 54 -35.75 -0.75 -32.29
N ASP A 55 -34.57 -0.14 -32.27
CA ASP A 55 -33.52 -0.31 -33.26
C ASP A 55 -32.23 -0.71 -32.55
N ASN A 56 -31.45 -1.60 -33.17
CA ASN A 56 -30.16 -2.03 -32.66
C ASN A 56 -29.15 -2.02 -33.82
N SER A 57 -28.16 -1.14 -33.72
CA SER A 57 -27.10 -0.97 -34.71
C SER A 57 -25.79 -1.53 -34.17
N VAL A 58 -25.15 -2.43 -34.92
CA VAL A 58 -23.82 -2.96 -34.61
C VAL A 58 -22.90 -2.61 -35.77
N GLN A 59 -21.85 -1.84 -35.49
CA GLN A 59 -20.79 -1.52 -36.44
C GLN A 59 -19.49 -2.17 -35.99
N ARG A 60 -18.92 -3.03 -36.83
CA ARG A 60 -17.57 -3.57 -36.58
C ARG A 60 -16.56 -2.50 -37.01
N ILE A 61 -15.76 -2.03 -36.06
CA ILE A 61 -14.59 -1.20 -36.35
C ILE A 61 -13.52 -2.14 -36.88
N PHE A 62 -12.88 -1.77 -37.98
CA PHE A 62 -11.78 -2.55 -38.54
C PHE A 62 -10.63 -2.57 -37.52
N GLU A 63 -10.34 -3.73 -36.95
CA GLU A 63 -9.25 -3.94 -36.01
C GLU A 63 -8.24 -4.87 -36.70
N ASP A 64 -7.03 -4.35 -36.95
CA ASP A 64 -5.98 -5.13 -37.59
C ASP A 64 -5.61 -6.35 -36.72
N PRO A 65 -5.33 -7.53 -37.33
CA PRO A 65 -4.93 -8.70 -36.58
C PRO A 65 -3.70 -8.40 -35.72
N ARG A 66 -3.71 -8.91 -34.47
CA ARG A 66 -2.57 -8.78 -33.55
C ARG A 66 -1.27 -9.16 -34.26
N VAL A 67 -0.25 -8.31 -34.09
CA VAL A 67 1.08 -8.49 -34.67
C VAL A 67 1.70 -9.76 -34.11
N THR A 68 1.76 -10.80 -34.94
CA THR A 68 2.27 -12.14 -34.59
C THR A 68 3.70 -12.38 -35.07
N LYS A 69 4.27 -11.44 -35.83
CA LYS A 69 5.65 -11.48 -36.35
C LYS A 69 6.35 -10.14 -36.11
N PRO A 70 7.69 -10.11 -35.99
CA PRO A 70 8.43 -8.84 -35.95
C PRO A 70 8.15 -7.97 -37.18
N TYR A 71 8.11 -6.65 -36.99
CA TYR A 71 8.00 -5.69 -38.09
C TYR A 71 9.19 -5.80 -39.04
N THR A 72 8.98 -5.57 -40.33
CA THR A 72 10.09 -5.41 -41.28
C THR A 72 10.86 -4.12 -40.99
N GLN A 73 12.09 -4.01 -41.52
CA GLN A 73 12.89 -2.81 -41.35
C GLN A 73 12.17 -1.56 -41.92
N GLU A 74 11.47 -1.71 -43.04
CA GLU A 74 10.71 -0.62 -43.66
C GLU A 74 9.53 -0.18 -42.78
N GLN A 75 8.83 -1.14 -42.17
CA GLN A 75 7.75 -0.85 -41.22
C GLN A 75 8.30 -0.15 -39.97
N TRP A 76 9.45 -0.59 -39.46
CA TRP A 76 10.12 0.06 -38.34
C TRP A 76 10.52 1.51 -38.68
N GLN A 77 11.13 1.72 -39.84
CA GLN A 77 11.52 3.05 -40.30
C GLN A 77 10.32 3.98 -40.47
N ALA A 78 9.18 3.45 -40.93
CA ALA A 78 7.93 4.20 -41.05
C ALA A 78 7.38 4.60 -39.66
N ILE A 79 7.43 3.69 -38.69
CA ILE A 79 7.05 3.97 -37.30
C ILE A 79 7.95 5.06 -36.70
N GLU A 80 9.27 4.97 -36.86
CA GLU A 80 10.19 6.00 -36.37
C GLU A 80 9.96 7.36 -37.04
N THR A 81 9.72 7.36 -38.35
CA THR A 81 9.43 8.60 -39.10
C THR A 81 8.14 9.25 -38.60
N LEU A 82 7.08 8.47 -38.36
CA LEU A 82 5.83 8.96 -37.77
C LEU A 82 6.06 9.46 -36.34
N GLY A 83 6.84 8.74 -35.53
CA GLY A 83 7.22 9.16 -34.18
C GLY A 83 7.89 10.53 -34.18
N GLN A 84 8.86 10.77 -35.08
CA GLN A 84 9.52 12.06 -35.23
C GLN A 84 8.55 13.18 -35.64
N GLN A 85 7.57 12.89 -36.50
CA GLN A 85 6.53 13.86 -36.88
C GLN A 85 5.64 14.22 -35.69
N VAL A 86 5.19 13.23 -34.93
CA VAL A 86 4.40 13.43 -33.71
C VAL A 86 5.19 14.22 -32.67
N ASP A 87 6.47 13.89 -32.43
CA ASP A 87 7.32 14.62 -31.48
C ASP A 87 7.49 16.10 -31.87
N ALA A 88 7.63 16.40 -33.16
CA ALA A 88 7.70 17.76 -33.67
C ALA A 88 6.38 18.52 -33.43
N GLU A 89 5.23 17.87 -33.67
CA GLU A 89 3.92 18.46 -33.40
C GLU A 89 3.68 18.69 -31.91
N LEU A 90 4.02 17.73 -31.06
CA LEU A 90 3.91 17.87 -29.60
C LEU A 90 4.76 19.04 -29.09
N THR A 91 5.99 19.16 -29.59
CA THR A 91 6.89 20.27 -29.24
C THR A 91 6.33 21.62 -29.72
N ALA A 92 5.83 21.69 -30.95
CA ALA A 92 5.26 22.91 -31.52
C ALA A 92 4.01 23.41 -30.75
N ASN A 93 3.27 22.48 -30.13
CA ASN A 93 2.07 22.78 -29.36
C ASN A 93 2.31 22.87 -27.83
N ASP A 94 3.57 22.90 -27.37
CA ASP A 94 3.96 22.86 -25.94
C ASP A 94 3.27 21.73 -25.16
N VAL A 95 3.07 20.58 -25.82
CA VAL A 95 2.53 19.37 -25.18
C VAL A 95 3.67 18.70 -24.43
N ARG A 96 3.76 19.00 -23.14
CA ARG A 96 4.79 18.43 -22.27
C ARG A 96 4.40 17.01 -21.87
N LEU A 97 5.30 16.07 -22.12
CA LEU A 97 5.16 14.70 -21.63
C LEU A 97 5.15 14.71 -20.10
N THR A 98 4.01 14.39 -19.50
CA THR A 98 3.93 14.00 -18.10
C THR A 98 3.83 12.49 -18.04
N MET A 99 4.90 11.82 -17.63
CA MET A 99 4.82 10.41 -17.28
C MET A 99 3.95 10.29 -16.02
N GLY A 100 2.85 9.52 -16.10
CA GLY A 100 1.91 9.31 -14.99
C GLY A 100 2.63 8.89 -13.70
N GLY A 101 2.18 9.46 -12.58
CA GLY A 101 2.95 9.64 -11.34
C GLY A 101 3.17 8.43 -10.43
N GLU A 102 3.05 7.19 -10.91
CA GLU A 102 3.32 5.98 -10.12
C GLU A 102 4.15 4.97 -10.93
N PRO A 103 5.42 5.27 -11.26
CA PRO A 103 6.30 4.28 -11.89
C PRO A 103 6.54 3.10 -10.94
N THR A 104 6.28 1.89 -11.43
CA THR A 104 6.53 0.65 -10.69
C THR A 104 7.96 0.19 -10.96
N PHE A 105 8.73 0.00 -9.89
CA PHE A 105 10.05 -0.60 -9.95
C PHE A 105 9.92 -2.11 -9.68
N VAL A 106 10.57 -2.94 -10.51
CA VAL A 106 10.72 -4.39 -10.32
C VAL A 106 12.20 -4.71 -10.42
N SER A 107 12.73 -5.53 -9.52
CA SER A 107 14.13 -5.93 -9.56
C SER A 107 14.44 -6.71 -10.85
N ILE A 108 15.59 -6.44 -11.47
CA ILE A 108 16.07 -7.22 -12.61
C ILE A 108 16.75 -8.52 -12.18
N ASP A 109 17.24 -8.57 -10.94
CA ASP A 109 18.03 -9.69 -10.41
C ASP A 109 17.14 -10.82 -9.91
N ASP A 110 15.96 -10.47 -9.37
CA ASP A 110 14.95 -11.44 -8.92
C ASP A 110 13.54 -10.85 -9.09
N MET A 111 13.00 -11.00 -10.30
CA MET A 111 11.66 -10.52 -10.64
C MET A 111 10.54 -11.48 -10.22
N GLU A 112 10.88 -12.71 -9.84
CA GLU A 112 9.90 -13.77 -9.50
C GLU A 112 9.61 -13.85 -8.01
N ALA A 113 10.44 -13.24 -7.15
CA ALA A 113 10.19 -13.20 -5.72
C ALA A 113 8.82 -12.62 -5.36
N ALA A 114 8.28 -13.11 -4.23
CA ALA A 114 6.95 -12.74 -3.76
C ALA A 114 6.81 -11.22 -3.58
N GLU A 115 7.84 -10.53 -3.08
CA GLU A 115 7.84 -9.07 -2.87
C GLU A 115 7.63 -8.23 -4.15
N TRP A 116 7.81 -8.82 -5.34
CA TRP A 116 7.56 -8.19 -6.63
C TRP A 116 6.26 -8.64 -7.31
N ASN A 117 5.65 -9.73 -6.83
CA ASN A 117 4.49 -10.36 -7.46
C ASN A 117 3.23 -10.34 -6.58
N SER A 118 3.33 -10.82 -5.34
CA SER A 118 2.19 -11.09 -4.45
C SER A 118 2.32 -10.36 -3.11
N SER A 119 3.48 -10.44 -2.47
CA SER A 119 3.78 -9.74 -1.23
C SER A 119 4.00 -8.25 -1.49
N ALA A 120 3.40 -7.41 -0.65
CA ALA A 120 3.55 -5.97 -0.76
C ALA A 120 4.96 -5.47 -0.38
N ASP A 121 5.65 -6.22 0.48
CA ASP A 121 6.90 -5.87 1.13
C ASP A 121 7.89 -7.04 1.13
N GLY A 122 9.16 -6.74 1.35
CA GLY A 122 10.21 -7.73 1.58
C GLY A 122 11.58 -7.08 1.79
N PRO A 123 12.57 -7.80 2.36
CA PRO A 123 13.86 -7.25 2.74
C PRO A 123 14.62 -6.62 1.56
N HIS A 124 14.63 -7.29 0.41
CA HIS A 124 15.39 -6.85 -0.75
C HIS A 124 14.70 -5.65 -1.44
N LYS A 125 13.37 -5.68 -1.54
CA LYS A 125 12.57 -4.54 -1.98
C LYS A 125 12.78 -3.30 -1.11
N ARG A 126 12.82 -3.43 0.22
CA ARG A 126 13.11 -2.30 1.14
C ARG A 126 14.52 -1.76 0.93
N ALA A 127 15.52 -2.63 0.81
CA ALA A 127 16.89 -2.22 0.55
C ALA A 127 17.02 -1.42 -0.75
N LEU A 128 16.44 -1.93 -1.85
CA LEU A 128 16.44 -1.24 -3.14
C LEU A 128 15.69 0.11 -3.07
N ALA A 129 14.57 0.18 -2.34
CA ALA A 129 13.86 1.43 -2.11
C ALA A 129 14.71 2.44 -1.33
N HIS A 130 15.49 2.00 -0.34
CA HIS A 130 16.44 2.84 0.39
C HIS A 130 17.56 3.38 -0.51
N VAL A 131 18.10 2.56 -1.40
CA VAL A 131 19.09 3.00 -2.40
C VAL A 131 18.46 4.05 -3.32
N LEU A 132 17.26 3.78 -3.84
CA LEU A 132 16.57 4.66 -4.77
C LEU A 132 16.28 6.03 -4.14
N ILE A 133 15.67 6.07 -2.94
CA ILE A 133 15.29 7.35 -2.32
C ILE A 133 16.51 8.21 -1.98
N ARG A 134 17.64 7.59 -1.57
CA ARG A 134 18.90 8.32 -1.32
C ARG A 134 19.50 8.88 -2.61
N ARG A 135 19.42 8.14 -3.72
CA ARG A 135 19.83 8.66 -5.04
C ARG A 135 18.92 9.82 -5.48
N LEU A 136 17.61 9.69 -5.32
CA LEU A 136 16.65 10.75 -5.64
C LEU A 136 16.91 12.01 -4.80
N GLN A 137 17.13 11.87 -3.49
CA GLN A 137 17.50 12.98 -2.62
C GLN A 137 18.78 13.67 -3.10
N LYS A 138 19.83 12.90 -3.44
CA LYS A 138 21.10 13.45 -3.91
C LYS A 138 20.94 14.25 -5.22
N VAL A 139 20.07 13.81 -6.12
CA VAL A 139 19.86 14.43 -7.45
C VAL A 139 18.91 15.62 -7.37
N PHE A 140 17.77 15.49 -6.69
CA PHE A 140 16.68 16.47 -6.75
C PHE A 140 16.58 17.37 -5.53
N GLY A 141 17.01 16.90 -4.36
CA GLY A 141 16.70 17.54 -3.08
C GLY A 141 17.87 17.48 -2.11
N ALA A 142 19.06 17.89 -2.56
CA ALA A 142 20.25 17.93 -1.72
C ALA A 142 20.00 18.79 -0.46
N GLY A 143 20.34 18.26 0.72
CA GLY A 143 20.00 18.89 2.00
C GLY A 143 18.54 18.72 2.43
N GLY A 144 17.72 17.96 1.68
CA GLY A 144 16.37 17.56 2.07
C GLY A 144 16.35 16.54 3.20
N ILE A 145 15.19 16.34 3.81
CA ILE A 145 14.95 15.33 4.85
C ILE A 145 14.31 14.07 4.24
N LEU A 146 14.78 12.90 4.68
CA LEU A 146 14.13 11.62 4.39
C LEU A 146 13.18 11.26 5.53
N HIS A 147 11.99 10.80 5.18
CA HIS A 147 10.98 10.31 6.12
C HIS A 147 10.62 8.88 5.75
N PHE A 148 10.87 7.97 6.68
CA PHE A 148 10.53 6.55 6.60
C PHE A 148 9.29 6.34 7.47
N GLY A 149 8.16 6.01 6.87
CA GLY A 149 6.91 5.92 7.61
C GLY A 149 5.89 5.00 6.99
N GLN A 150 4.67 5.08 7.49
CA GLN A 150 3.55 4.31 7.00
C GLN A 150 2.92 4.97 5.76
N GLY A 151 2.49 4.11 4.83
CA GLY A 151 1.86 4.44 3.56
C GLY A 151 0.37 4.10 3.57
N LYS A 152 -0.16 3.69 2.41
CA LYS A 152 -1.58 3.31 2.28
C LYS A 152 -1.87 2.05 3.12
N TRP A 153 -3.03 2.03 3.76
CA TRP A 153 -3.55 0.86 4.47
C TRP A 153 -4.70 0.27 3.65
N TYR A 154 -4.54 -0.96 3.18
CA TYR A 154 -5.57 -1.64 2.41
C TYR A 154 -6.49 -2.48 3.31
N PRO A 155 -7.80 -2.59 3.00
CA PRO A 155 -8.71 -3.44 3.77
C PRO A 155 -8.20 -4.88 3.88
N GLY A 156 -8.19 -5.42 5.09
CA GLY A 156 -7.74 -6.79 5.38
C GLY A 156 -6.24 -6.94 5.67
N GLU A 157 -5.42 -5.91 5.43
CA GLU A 157 -4.03 -5.91 5.90
C GLU A 157 -3.97 -5.54 7.40
N ARG A 158 -3.12 -6.23 8.18
CA ARG A 158 -2.98 -5.98 9.63
C ARG A 158 -2.37 -4.61 9.92
N LEU A 159 -1.36 -4.22 9.15
CA LEU A 159 -0.63 -2.96 9.27
C LEU A 159 -0.68 -2.18 7.95
N PRO A 160 -0.62 -0.84 7.99
CA PRO A 160 -0.39 -0.06 6.79
C PRO A 160 0.92 -0.47 6.12
N ARG A 161 0.97 -0.37 4.79
CA ARG A 161 2.22 -0.53 4.04
C ARG A 161 3.22 0.55 4.42
N TRP A 162 4.44 0.49 3.92
CA TRP A 162 5.45 1.53 4.15
C TRP A 162 5.47 2.56 3.03
N LYS A 163 6.07 3.72 3.33
CA LYS A 163 6.33 4.80 2.38
C LYS A 163 7.65 5.47 2.74
N LEU A 164 8.50 5.67 1.73
CA LEU A 164 9.68 6.52 1.84
C LEU A 164 9.38 7.84 1.14
N ALA A 165 9.63 8.95 1.83
CA ALA A 165 9.44 10.28 1.28
C ALA A 165 10.73 11.10 1.40
N ALA A 166 11.02 11.90 0.38
CA ALA A 166 12.05 12.92 0.41
C ALA A 166 11.39 14.29 0.32
N PHE A 167 11.68 15.16 1.28
CA PHE A 167 11.19 16.53 1.32
C PHE A 167 12.36 17.50 1.26
N TRP A 168 12.27 18.52 0.42
CA TRP A 168 13.28 19.56 0.32
C TRP A 168 12.63 20.92 0.12
N ARG A 169 13.37 21.98 0.41
CA ARG A 169 12.91 23.34 0.19
C ARG A 169 13.29 23.78 -1.23
N THR A 170 12.36 24.44 -1.91
CA THR A 170 12.59 25.00 -3.25
C THR A 170 13.53 26.20 -3.23
N ASP A 171 13.77 26.81 -2.07
CA ASP A 171 14.73 27.91 -1.87
C ASP A 171 16.17 27.45 -1.63
N GLY A 172 16.44 26.14 -1.66
CA GLY A 172 17.79 25.57 -1.53
C GLY A 172 18.33 25.55 -0.09
N VAL A 173 17.57 25.99 0.91
CA VAL A 173 18.01 25.92 2.31
C VAL A 173 17.90 24.47 2.80
N ALA A 174 19.00 23.94 3.35
CA ALA A 174 19.03 22.58 3.87
C ALA A 174 18.06 22.40 5.06
N MET A 175 17.20 21.39 4.98
CA MET A 175 16.34 20.92 6.06
C MET A 175 17.09 19.93 6.97
N TRP A 176 18.03 19.17 6.39
CA TRP A 176 18.85 18.20 7.10
C TRP A 176 20.33 18.45 6.79
N ARG A 177 21.15 18.55 7.84
CA ARG A 177 22.56 18.95 7.70
C ARG A 177 23.52 17.79 7.52
N ASP A 178 23.24 16.65 8.16
CA ASP A 178 24.15 15.51 8.18
C ASP A 178 23.46 14.22 7.69
N PRO A 179 23.58 13.91 6.38
CA PRO A 179 22.96 12.72 5.79
C PRO A 179 23.43 11.38 6.40
N ALA A 180 24.57 11.36 7.12
CA ALA A 180 25.07 10.14 7.76
C ALA A 180 24.20 9.71 8.94
N LEU A 181 23.41 10.62 9.51
CA LEU A 181 22.52 10.34 10.64
C LEU A 181 21.19 9.68 10.25
N PHE A 182 20.91 9.49 8.96
CA PHE A 182 19.74 8.70 8.54
C PHE A 182 20.00 7.22 8.75
N ALA A 183 19.11 6.56 9.50
CA ALA A 183 19.12 5.11 9.68
C ALA A 183 19.22 4.36 8.35
N GLN A 184 19.98 3.27 8.36
CA GLN A 184 20.23 2.40 7.21
C GLN A 184 19.66 1.00 7.40
N GLU A 185 18.70 0.84 8.31
CA GLU A 185 18.09 -0.43 8.73
C GLU A 185 17.84 -1.45 7.60
N ALA A 186 17.22 -1.04 6.49
CA ALA A 186 16.93 -1.98 5.40
C ALA A 186 18.17 -2.46 4.63
N LEU A 187 19.23 -1.66 4.60
CA LEU A 187 20.52 -2.04 4.02
C LEU A 187 21.31 -2.90 5.01
N ASP A 188 21.31 -2.49 6.27
CA ASP A 188 21.99 -3.17 7.37
C ASP A 188 21.38 -4.57 7.62
N ALA A 189 20.07 -4.73 7.41
CA ALA A 189 19.37 -6.02 7.51
C ALA A 189 19.77 -7.05 6.45
N LEU A 190 20.44 -6.64 5.36
CA LEU A 190 21.01 -7.55 4.38
C LEU A 190 22.45 -7.98 4.70
N ASP A 191 23.08 -7.36 5.70
CA ASP A 191 24.42 -7.70 6.16
C ASP A 191 24.34 -8.59 7.41
N GLU A 192 24.66 -9.88 7.25
CA GLU A 192 24.61 -10.88 8.33
C GLU A 192 25.57 -10.58 9.49
N HIS A 193 26.52 -9.65 9.31
CA HIS A 193 27.50 -9.26 10.31
C HIS A 193 27.23 -7.90 10.96
N HIS A 194 26.10 -7.25 10.67
CA HIS A 194 25.79 -5.95 11.23
C HIS A 194 25.19 -6.05 12.64
N ASP A 195 25.75 -5.28 13.58
CA ASP A 195 25.11 -5.06 14.88
C ASP A 195 23.78 -4.31 14.65
N SER A 196 22.66 -5.03 14.71
CA SER A 196 21.33 -4.44 14.58
C SER A 196 21.17 -3.25 15.54
N TYR A 197 20.52 -2.17 15.08
CA TYR A 197 20.23 -1.02 15.94
C TYR A 197 19.49 -1.50 17.20
N GLN A 198 20.16 -1.41 18.35
CA GLN A 198 19.53 -1.68 19.64
C GLN A 198 18.69 -0.46 20.03
N GLU A 199 17.47 -0.42 19.51
CA GLU A 199 16.45 0.56 19.89
C GLU A 199 15.84 0.16 21.22
N THR A 200 16.20 0.90 22.28
CA THR A 200 15.69 0.65 23.63
C THR A 200 14.78 1.79 24.09
N ILE A 201 13.89 1.48 25.03
CA ILE A 201 12.97 2.47 25.59
C ILE A 201 13.73 3.60 26.32
N GLU A 202 14.90 3.31 26.88
CA GLU A 202 15.79 4.30 27.52
C GLU A 202 16.36 5.28 26.49
N ARG A 203 16.74 4.79 25.30
CA ARG A 203 17.18 5.64 24.19
C ARG A 203 16.06 6.52 23.67
N ALA A 204 14.85 5.97 23.53
CA ALA A 204 13.66 6.75 23.18
C ALA A 204 13.38 7.85 24.21
N ALA A 205 13.51 7.53 25.51
CA ALA A 205 13.35 8.50 26.60
C ALA A 205 14.41 9.61 26.55
N ALA A 206 15.67 9.26 26.30
CA ALA A 206 16.76 10.22 26.18
C ALA A 206 16.55 11.13 24.96
N PHE A 207 16.16 10.57 23.82
CA PHE A 207 15.87 11.32 22.59
C PHE A 207 14.75 12.32 22.80
N ILE A 208 13.59 11.89 23.31
CA ILE A 208 12.42 12.78 23.44
C ILE A 208 12.64 13.89 24.47
N LYS A 209 13.41 13.63 25.54
CA LYS A 209 13.85 14.66 26.50
C LYS A 209 14.76 15.68 25.84
N HIS A 210 15.72 15.22 25.04
CA HIS A 210 16.60 16.12 24.29
C HIS A 210 15.81 16.95 23.27
N LEU A 211 14.88 16.32 22.56
CA LEU A 211 13.98 17.00 21.62
C LEU A 211 13.17 18.08 22.33
N ALA A 212 12.50 17.77 23.44
CA ALA A 212 11.73 18.75 24.21
C ALA A 212 12.59 19.95 24.63
N ALA A 213 13.81 19.71 25.11
CA ALA A 213 14.75 20.78 25.47
C ALA A 213 15.14 21.65 24.26
N GLN A 214 15.43 21.05 23.10
CA GLN A 214 15.73 21.80 21.86
C GLN A 214 14.53 22.64 21.36
N LEU A 215 13.31 22.17 21.61
CA LEU A 215 12.09 22.90 21.26
C LEU A 215 11.70 23.96 22.31
N GLY A 216 12.43 24.08 23.42
CA GLY A 216 12.11 25.00 24.52
C GLY A 216 10.89 24.57 25.34
N LEU A 217 10.59 23.28 25.39
CA LEU A 217 9.44 22.69 26.06
C LEU A 217 9.84 22.03 27.37
N ASP A 218 8.99 22.14 28.38
CA ASP A 218 9.17 21.46 29.66
C ASP A 218 8.98 19.95 29.49
N ALA A 219 9.88 19.16 30.10
CA ALA A 219 9.84 17.71 30.08
C ALA A 219 8.57 17.12 30.73
N GLN A 220 7.85 17.88 31.55
CA GLN A 220 6.55 17.48 32.12
C GLN A 220 5.48 17.19 31.05
N TYR A 221 5.66 17.70 29.82
CA TYR A 221 4.74 17.44 28.72
C TYR A 221 5.05 16.16 27.94
N ILE A 222 6.12 15.45 28.30
CA ILE A 222 6.43 14.13 27.75
C ILE A 222 5.55 13.11 28.47
N ILE A 223 4.73 12.40 27.69
CA ILE A 223 3.73 11.45 28.20
C ILE A 223 4.20 10.03 27.86
N PRO A 224 4.55 9.19 28.85
CA PRO A 224 4.81 7.79 28.59
C PRO A 224 3.50 7.09 28.17
N ALA A 225 3.58 6.27 27.13
CA ALA A 225 2.46 5.48 26.62
C ALA A 225 2.69 3.99 26.88
N TYR A 226 1.64 3.32 27.33
CA TYR A 226 1.68 1.93 27.79
C TYR A 226 0.71 1.07 26.99
N GLU A 227 1.01 -0.21 26.91
CA GLU A 227 0.07 -1.20 26.36
C GLU A 227 -1.10 -1.42 27.32
N ASP A 228 -2.32 -1.60 26.80
CA ASP A 228 -3.50 -1.80 27.67
C ASP A 228 -3.62 -3.26 28.13
N ILE A 229 -2.95 -3.56 29.24
CA ILE A 229 -2.92 -4.90 29.85
C ILE A 229 -4.32 -5.42 30.15
N PHE A 230 -5.26 -4.55 30.56
CA PHE A 230 -6.61 -5.01 30.89
C PHE A 230 -7.36 -5.54 29.68
N TYR A 231 -7.08 -5.00 28.49
CA TYR A 231 -7.62 -5.54 27.25
C TYR A 231 -7.12 -6.97 27.02
N PHE A 232 -5.82 -7.20 27.14
CA PHE A 232 -5.24 -8.53 26.91
C PHE A 232 -5.70 -9.56 27.97
N LEU A 233 -5.80 -9.17 29.24
CA LEU A 233 -6.34 -10.03 30.30
C LEU A 233 -7.82 -10.36 30.08
N TRP A 234 -8.61 -9.38 29.63
CA TRP A 234 -10.02 -9.60 29.29
C TRP A 234 -10.16 -10.55 28.09
N GLN A 235 -9.32 -10.38 27.05
CA GLN A 235 -9.30 -11.30 25.91
C GLN A 235 -8.94 -12.73 26.34
N GLU A 236 -7.93 -12.90 27.20
CA GLU A 236 -7.55 -14.21 27.75
C GLU A 236 -8.72 -14.86 28.49
N GLY A 237 -9.43 -14.11 29.34
CA GLY A 237 -10.60 -14.59 30.08
C GLY A 237 -11.79 -14.97 29.20
N ASN A 238 -11.87 -14.46 27.97
CA ASN A 238 -12.91 -14.83 27.00
C ASN A 238 -12.56 -16.07 26.16
N VAL A 239 -11.35 -16.62 26.31
CA VAL A 239 -10.97 -17.86 25.61
C VAL A 239 -11.79 -19.02 26.18
N PRO A 240 -12.52 -19.78 25.34
CA PRO A 240 -13.31 -20.92 25.80
C PRO A 240 -12.47 -21.98 26.52
N ILE A 241 -13.01 -22.58 27.60
CA ILE A 241 -12.32 -23.59 28.43
C ILE A 241 -11.85 -24.82 27.63
N ASN A 242 -12.53 -25.14 26.52
CA ASN A 242 -12.21 -26.25 25.63
C ASN A 242 -11.13 -25.92 24.59
N LEU A 243 -10.66 -24.67 24.55
CA LEU A 243 -9.51 -24.25 23.78
C LEU A 243 -8.30 -24.29 24.71
N ASP A 244 -7.49 -25.35 24.66
CA ASP A 244 -6.20 -25.34 25.36
C ASP A 244 -5.27 -24.36 24.61
N PRO A 245 -4.86 -23.23 25.23
CA PRO A 245 -3.98 -22.27 24.60
C PRO A 245 -2.64 -22.89 24.18
N ARG A 246 -2.26 -24.05 24.72
CA ARG A 246 -1.02 -24.75 24.39
C ARG A 246 -1.16 -25.77 23.25
N GLN A 247 -2.40 -26.10 22.85
CA GLN A 247 -2.71 -27.06 21.78
C GLN A 247 -3.32 -26.41 20.54
N ALA A 248 -3.82 -25.18 20.63
CA ALA A 248 -4.02 -24.34 19.45
C ALA A 248 -2.66 -24.13 18.79
N ASP A 249 -2.59 -24.30 17.46
CA ASP A 249 -1.37 -24.15 16.66
C ASP A 249 -0.54 -22.97 17.17
N LEU A 250 0.61 -23.28 17.80
CA LEU A 250 1.51 -22.28 18.40
C LEU A 250 2.18 -21.41 17.33
N SER A 251 1.93 -21.69 16.04
CA SER A 251 2.47 -20.90 14.93
C SER A 251 1.71 -19.60 14.62
N ASP A 252 0.45 -19.41 15.07
CA ASP A 252 -0.16 -18.07 15.15
C ASP A 252 -1.39 -18.02 16.09
N PRO A 253 -1.18 -17.57 17.34
CA PRO A 253 -2.05 -16.51 17.84
C PRO A 253 -1.20 -15.40 18.47
N LEU A 254 -0.80 -14.45 17.63
CA LEU A 254 0.02 -13.27 17.93
C LEU A 254 -0.27 -12.59 19.28
N GLU A 255 -1.55 -12.49 19.66
CA GLU A 255 -2.00 -11.89 20.92
C GLU A 255 -1.40 -12.58 22.16
N ARG A 256 -1.16 -13.90 22.10
CA ARG A 256 -0.55 -14.66 23.19
C ARG A 256 0.96 -14.42 23.28
N GLN A 257 1.64 -14.36 22.14
CA GLN A 257 3.07 -14.00 22.11
C GLN A 257 3.28 -12.58 22.63
N ARG A 258 2.36 -11.67 22.27
CA ARG A 258 2.37 -10.30 22.79
C ARG A 258 2.11 -10.25 24.29
N LEU A 259 1.10 -10.94 24.81
CA LEU A 259 0.85 -11.00 26.25
C LEU A 259 2.06 -11.58 27.00
N ALA A 260 2.67 -12.65 26.50
CA ALA A 260 3.89 -13.21 27.07
C ALA A 260 5.04 -12.20 27.07
N HIS A 261 5.27 -11.50 25.95
CA HIS A 261 6.30 -10.47 25.84
C HIS A 261 6.05 -9.26 26.76
N LEU A 262 4.79 -8.84 26.92
CA LEU A 262 4.41 -7.75 27.83
C LEU A 262 4.55 -8.14 29.30
N LEU A 263 4.26 -9.38 29.65
CA LEU A 263 4.48 -9.92 30.99
C LEU A 263 5.98 -10.05 31.31
N GLU A 264 6.81 -10.44 30.33
CA GLU A 264 8.28 -10.49 30.46
C GLU A 264 8.91 -9.09 30.60
N ARG A 265 8.44 -8.11 29.81
CA ARG A 265 8.96 -6.74 29.82
C ARG A 265 8.58 -5.95 31.08
N GLY A 266 7.54 -6.39 31.80
CA GLY A 266 7.04 -5.77 33.01
C GLY A 266 6.03 -4.65 32.73
N LEU A 267 4.93 -4.69 33.47
CA LEU A 267 3.71 -3.88 33.26
C LEU A 267 3.89 -2.36 33.48
N GLU A 268 5.04 -1.96 34.03
CA GLU A 268 5.37 -0.56 34.34
C GLU A 268 6.26 0.09 33.27
N GLN A 269 6.72 -0.68 32.27
CA GLN A 269 7.56 -0.14 31.22
C GLN A 269 6.72 0.50 30.11
N PRO A 270 7.02 1.74 29.70
CA PRO A 270 6.36 2.35 28.56
C PRO A 270 6.73 1.61 27.27
N ALA A 271 5.76 1.51 26.37
CA ALA A 271 6.00 1.09 24.99
C ALA A 271 6.65 2.21 24.17
N GLY A 272 6.37 3.47 24.51
CA GLY A 272 7.00 4.64 23.92
C GLY A 272 6.61 5.94 24.61
N TYR A 273 6.90 7.07 23.97
CA TYR A 273 6.65 8.40 24.54
C TYR A 273 5.96 9.31 23.53
N VAL A 274 5.06 10.15 24.01
CA VAL A 274 4.30 11.12 23.23
C VAL A 274 4.66 12.53 23.70
N LEU A 275 4.95 13.42 22.76
CA LEU A 275 5.13 14.85 23.01
C LEU A 275 4.14 15.63 22.15
N PRO A 276 3.05 16.16 22.72
CA PRO A 276 2.09 16.95 21.95
C PRO A 276 2.73 18.26 21.49
N LEU A 277 2.65 18.58 20.20
CA LEU A 277 3.26 19.78 19.65
C LEU A 277 2.23 20.65 18.93
N ALA A 278 2.30 21.96 19.18
CA ALA A 278 1.61 22.96 18.38
C ALA A 278 2.54 24.16 18.17
N TRP A 279 2.49 24.76 16.97
CA TRP A 279 3.23 25.99 16.71
C TRP A 279 2.50 27.20 17.30
N ASN A 280 3.22 28.06 18.02
CA ASN A 280 2.72 29.33 18.51
C ASN A 280 3.21 30.47 17.62
N HIS A 281 2.35 30.96 16.73
CA HIS A 281 2.68 32.05 15.81
C HIS A 281 2.98 33.38 16.52
N ALA A 282 2.45 33.63 17.72
CA ALA A 282 2.65 34.89 18.44
C ALA A 282 4.04 34.99 19.08
N HIS A 283 4.58 33.86 19.56
CA HIS A 283 5.92 33.79 20.17
C HIS A 283 6.99 33.21 19.25
N GLY A 284 6.61 32.77 18.04
CA GLY A 284 7.53 32.18 17.06
C GLY A 284 8.21 30.91 17.57
N GLY A 285 7.49 30.06 18.30
CA GLY A 285 8.05 28.87 18.93
C GLY A 285 7.04 27.74 19.14
N TRP A 286 7.53 26.58 19.57
CA TRP A 286 6.68 25.44 19.89
C TRP A 286 6.01 25.62 21.25
N LYS A 287 4.79 25.10 21.38
CA LYS A 287 4.10 24.92 22.65
C LYS A 287 3.62 23.48 22.78
N SER A 288 3.46 23.05 24.01
CA SER A 288 2.93 21.73 24.36
C SER A 288 1.87 21.85 25.45
N SER A 289 1.18 20.75 25.74
CA SER A 289 0.15 20.66 26.76
C SER A 289 0.04 19.24 27.27
N GLY A 290 -0.19 19.07 28.56
CA GLY A 290 -0.52 17.76 29.11
C GLY A 290 -1.87 17.28 28.57
N TRP A 291 -1.97 16.00 28.20
CA TRP A 291 -3.23 15.39 27.83
C TRP A 291 -3.91 14.82 29.07
N PRO A 292 -5.15 15.24 29.39
CA PRO A 292 -5.89 14.63 30.49
C PRO A 292 -6.29 13.21 30.11
N ALA A 293 -5.71 12.22 30.78
CA ALA A 293 -6.06 10.82 30.62
C ALA A 293 -7.03 10.36 31.72
N ARG A 294 -8.08 9.62 31.36
CA ARG A 294 -9.09 9.13 32.32
C ARG A 294 -8.52 8.20 33.40
N ARG A 295 -7.46 7.45 33.05
CA ARG A 295 -6.80 6.47 33.92
C ARG A 295 -5.46 6.99 34.46
N SER A 296 -5.24 8.31 34.45
CA SER A 296 -3.97 8.98 34.82
C SER A 296 -2.74 8.62 33.97
N GLN A 297 -2.82 7.59 33.13
CA GLN A 297 -1.81 7.16 32.18
C GLN A 297 -2.39 7.05 30.76
N LEU A 298 -1.53 7.16 29.75
CA LEU A 298 -1.88 6.99 28.35
C LEU A 298 -1.75 5.51 27.96
N PHE A 299 -2.86 4.88 27.62
CA PHE A 299 -2.91 3.51 27.14
C PHE A 299 -3.11 3.49 25.62
N LEU A 300 -2.33 2.65 24.95
CA LEU A 300 -2.35 2.47 23.50
C LEU A 300 -3.53 1.59 23.11
N THR A 301 -4.04 1.82 21.90
CA THR A 301 -5.00 0.88 21.31
C THR A 301 -4.25 -0.37 20.88
N PRO A 302 -4.75 -1.58 21.15
CA PRO A 302 -4.09 -2.82 20.75
C PRO A 302 -3.92 -2.91 19.22
N GLY A 303 -2.70 -3.19 18.76
CA GLY A 303 -2.33 -3.40 17.35
C GLY A 303 -0.90 -3.92 17.17
N ASP A 304 -0.38 -4.03 15.95
CA ASP A 304 0.99 -4.58 15.74
C ASP A 304 2.01 -3.48 15.43
N SER A 305 1.69 -2.20 15.73
CA SER A 305 2.60 -1.09 15.46
C SER A 305 3.66 -0.96 16.57
N ALA A 306 4.71 -0.19 16.31
CA ALA A 306 5.76 0.07 17.30
C ALA A 306 5.24 0.71 18.62
N MET A 307 4.10 1.41 18.56
CA MET A 307 3.36 1.92 19.71
C MET A 307 1.86 1.75 19.46
N GLY A 308 1.28 0.63 19.88
CA GLY A 308 -0.14 0.36 19.69
C GLY A 308 -0.33 -0.67 18.61
#